data_AF-A0A317HIV0-F1
#
_entry.id   AF-A0A317HIV0-F1
#
_cell.length_a   1.000
_cell.length_b   1.000
_cell.length_c   1.000
_cell.angle_alpha   90.00
_cell.angle_beta   90.00
_cell.angle_gamma   90.00
#
_symmetry.space_group_name_H-M   'P 1'
#
loop_
_entity.id
_entity.type
_entity.pdbx_description
1 polymer ?
#
loop_
_entity_poly.entity_id
_entity_poly.type
_entity_poly.pdbx_seq_one_letter_code
_entity_poly.pdbx_strand_id
1 'polypeptide(L)'
;MSVQVGRERAVTSDNAGAFQTDVGVPGTYTAVIRGDAVVERETSVNAPGGDVRLSLIPSVFDLTAFDQLARSTNERLQRWTTQPSLVVIASVMQFLDGIEDGYPAGDQKMTDLEVSRMITHLSEGLSLWTGGTYKDFASTITEHPAAGTAVSVKRPGKIVVGRYDGIVSTTGVIGYGTWLDQADGSVIGGAIFVDRSFDQDDARRRLLRIHELGHALGYQHVTSRPSVMNPMIGPEPTDFDEAAGMIAFQRPPGNRAPDRDPEPTSRIASRSSPGWARPVP
;
A
#
# COMPACT_ATOMS: atom_id res chain seq x y z
N MET A 1 -24.19 -2.37 19.28
CA MET A 1 -22.95 -1.57 19.14
C MET A 1 -23.09 -0.32 20.01
N SER A 2 -22.05 0.05 20.74
CA SER A 2 -22.01 1.26 21.57
C SER A 2 -21.01 2.26 21.01
N VAL A 3 -21.35 3.55 21.05
CA VAL A 3 -20.51 4.64 20.59
C VAL A 3 -20.31 5.64 21.72
N GLN A 4 -19.06 5.99 21.99
CA GLN A 4 -18.68 7.01 22.96
C GLN A 4 -17.96 8.14 22.23
N VAL A 5 -18.35 9.39 22.47
CA VAL A 5 -17.67 10.57 21.89
C VAL A 5 -17.19 11.49 23.01
N GLY A 6 -15.89 11.75 23.05
CA GLY A 6 -15.26 12.54 24.12
C GLY A 6 -15.44 11.89 25.49
N ARG A 7 -15.87 12.70 26.47
CA ARG A 7 -16.16 12.25 27.84
C ARG A 7 -17.63 11.88 28.05
N GLU A 8 -18.43 11.91 26.98
CA GLU A 8 -19.86 11.64 27.08
C GLU A 8 -20.13 10.16 27.36
N ARG A 9 -21.35 9.90 27.87
CA ARG A 9 -21.81 8.53 28.10
C ARG A 9 -21.94 7.81 26.75
N ALA A 10 -21.54 6.54 26.72
CA ALA A 10 -21.75 5.71 25.54
C ALA A 10 -23.25 5.61 25.19
N VAL A 11 -23.57 5.86 23.93
CA VAL A 11 -24.91 5.69 23.33
C VAL A 11 -24.96 4.38 22.54
N THR A 12 -26.13 3.75 22.48
CA THR A 12 -26.32 2.55 21.65
C THR A 12 -26.79 3.01 20.27
N SER A 13 -26.17 2.48 19.21
CA SER A 13 -26.65 2.74 17.85
C SER A 13 -27.98 2.03 17.61
N ASP A 14 -28.80 2.57 16.71
CA ASP A 14 -30.01 1.88 16.25
C ASP A 14 -29.68 0.67 15.35
N ASN A 15 -30.72 0.01 14.84
CA ASN A 15 -30.59 -1.15 13.95
C ASN A 15 -29.97 -0.82 12.58
N ALA A 16 -29.96 0.46 12.19
CA ALA A 16 -29.30 0.95 10.98
C ALA A 16 -27.86 1.42 11.25
N GLY A 17 -27.39 1.34 12.51
CA GLY A 17 -26.07 1.79 12.92
C GLY A 17 -25.97 3.31 13.16
N ALA A 18 -27.09 4.04 13.13
CA ALA A 18 -27.11 5.47 13.41
C ALA A 18 -27.08 5.74 14.92
N PHE A 19 -26.45 6.85 15.32
CA PHE A 19 -26.42 7.32 16.69
C PHE A 19 -26.37 8.86 16.70
N GLN A 20 -26.79 9.47 17.80
CA GLN A 20 -26.67 10.90 18.04
C GLN A 20 -26.11 11.13 19.44
N THR A 21 -25.25 12.14 19.57
CA THR A 21 -24.66 12.54 20.84
C THR A 21 -24.47 14.05 20.87
N ASP A 22 -24.77 14.67 22.01
CA ASP A 22 -24.50 16.08 22.26
C ASP A 22 -23.17 16.20 22.98
N VAL A 23 -22.23 16.96 22.43
CA VAL A 23 -20.87 17.12 23.00
C VAL A 23 -20.64 18.47 23.67
N GLY A 24 -21.72 19.25 23.84
CA GLY A 24 -21.77 20.48 24.64
C GLY A 24 -21.05 21.70 24.05
N VAL A 25 -19.82 21.54 23.54
CA VAL A 25 -18.99 22.61 22.97
C VAL A 25 -18.39 22.22 21.62
N PRO A 26 -18.13 23.20 20.72
CA PRO A 26 -17.38 22.94 19.52
C PRO A 26 -15.96 22.42 19.80
N GLY A 27 -15.50 21.43 19.04
CA GLY A 27 -14.16 20.84 19.17
C GLY A 27 -13.96 19.56 18.39
N THR A 28 -12.76 18.99 18.48
CA THR A 28 -12.43 17.66 17.97
C THR A 28 -12.44 16.67 19.12
N TYR A 29 -13.17 15.58 18.95
CA TYR A 29 -13.40 14.57 19.98
C TYR A 29 -12.95 13.20 19.51
N THR A 30 -12.37 12.42 20.40
CA THR A 30 -12.17 10.98 20.18
C THR A 30 -13.53 10.29 20.22
N ALA A 31 -13.86 9.56 19.16
CA ALA A 31 -14.98 8.64 19.09
C ALA A 31 -14.46 7.21 19.21
N VAL A 32 -15.03 6.44 20.14
CA VAL A 32 -14.74 5.03 20.33
C VAL A 32 -15.99 4.20 20.07
N ILE A 33 -15.90 3.26 19.13
CA ILE A 33 -16.99 2.39 18.70
C ILE A 33 -16.66 0.96 19.11
N ARG A 34 -17.59 0.32 19.83
CA ARG A 34 -17.44 -1.04 20.38
C ARG A 34 -18.65 -1.92 20.06
N GLY A 35 -18.41 -3.22 19.90
CA GLY A 35 -19.45 -4.23 19.85
C GLY A 35 -18.92 -5.56 19.35
N ASP A 36 -19.59 -6.66 19.69
CA ASP A 36 -19.10 -8.02 19.44
C ASP A 36 -18.91 -8.37 17.95
N ALA A 37 -19.64 -7.66 17.07
CA ALA A 37 -19.60 -7.89 15.62
C ALA A 37 -18.54 -7.05 14.89
N VAL A 38 -17.79 -6.18 15.58
CA VAL A 38 -16.82 -5.26 14.97
C VAL A 38 -15.52 -5.20 15.76
N VAL A 39 -14.42 -4.89 15.07
CA VAL A 39 -13.17 -4.49 15.72
C VAL A 39 -13.40 -3.12 16.39
N GLU A 40 -12.93 -2.95 17.63
CA GLU A 40 -12.99 -1.66 18.32
C GLU A 40 -12.29 -0.59 17.47
N ARG A 41 -13.03 0.47 17.16
CA ARG A 41 -12.54 1.60 16.36
C ARG A 41 -12.38 2.83 17.21
N GLU A 42 -11.22 3.47 17.14
CA GLU A 42 -10.94 4.78 17.72
C GLU A 42 -10.58 5.77 16.60
N THR A 43 -11.31 6.87 16.53
CA THR A 43 -11.18 7.88 15.48
C THR A 43 -11.50 9.26 16.04
N SER A 44 -11.22 10.32 15.29
CA SER A 44 -11.63 11.67 15.66
C SER A 44 -12.85 12.15 14.88
N VAL A 45 -13.72 12.87 15.56
CA VAL A 45 -14.91 13.52 15.00
C VAL A 45 -14.93 14.99 15.40
N ASN A 46 -15.33 15.88 14.48
CA ASN A 46 -15.46 17.31 14.76
C ASN A 46 -16.92 17.62 15.08
N ALA A 47 -17.14 18.47 16.08
CA ALA A 47 -18.44 18.97 16.47
C ALA A 47 -18.43 20.51 16.67
N PRO A 48 -19.55 21.22 16.44
CA PRO A 48 -20.66 20.74 15.63
C PRO A 48 -20.15 20.44 14.22
N GLY A 49 -20.54 19.29 13.70
CA GLY A 49 -20.20 18.81 12.37
C GLY A 49 -21.47 18.28 11.72
N GLY A 50 -21.46 18.14 10.40
CA GLY A 50 -22.53 17.42 9.70
C GLY A 50 -22.50 15.92 10.02
N ASP A 51 -23.37 15.17 9.35
CA ASP A 51 -23.41 13.72 9.47
C ASP A 51 -22.04 13.09 9.18
N VAL A 52 -21.51 12.34 10.15
CA VAL A 52 -20.24 11.61 10.01
C VAL A 52 -20.55 10.15 9.73
N ARG A 53 -19.97 9.61 8.64
CA ARG A 53 -19.99 8.17 8.35
C ARG A 53 -18.67 7.54 8.77
N LEU A 54 -18.73 6.55 9.65
CA LEU A 54 -17.57 5.82 10.12
C LEU A 54 -17.66 4.38 9.62
N SER A 55 -16.68 3.93 8.85
CA SER A 55 -16.62 2.50 8.47
C SER A 55 -16.00 1.67 9.58
N LEU A 56 -16.51 0.46 9.76
CA LEU A 56 -16.08 -0.49 10.79
C LEU A 56 -15.55 -1.76 10.14
N ILE A 57 -14.57 -2.38 10.78
CA ILE A 57 -14.05 -3.69 10.37
C ILE A 57 -14.89 -4.76 11.08
N PRO A 58 -15.47 -5.74 10.37
CA PRO A 58 -16.17 -6.86 11.00
C PRO A 58 -15.23 -7.65 11.92
N SER A 59 -15.71 -8.11 13.08
CA SER A 59 -14.88 -8.88 14.03
C SER A 59 -14.42 -10.23 13.48
N VAL A 60 -15.07 -10.71 12.41
CA VAL A 60 -14.68 -11.93 11.66
C VAL A 60 -13.54 -11.70 10.67
N PHE A 61 -13.17 -10.44 10.39
CA PHE A 61 -12.04 -10.14 9.51
C PHE A 61 -10.73 -10.52 10.20
N ASP A 62 -9.81 -11.08 9.41
CA ASP A 62 -8.52 -11.56 9.90
C ASP A 62 -7.57 -10.40 10.16
N LEU A 63 -7.73 -9.78 11.33
CA LEU A 63 -6.95 -8.62 11.72
C LEU A 63 -5.46 -8.94 11.87
N THR A 64 -5.12 -10.17 12.23
CA THR A 64 -3.72 -10.62 12.33
C THR A 64 -3.05 -10.66 10.96
N ALA A 65 -3.71 -11.20 9.93
CA ALA A 65 -3.19 -11.15 8.56
C ALA A 65 -3.11 -9.71 8.03
N PHE A 66 -4.08 -8.86 8.37
CA PHE A 66 -4.03 -7.43 8.01
C PHE A 66 -2.89 -6.69 8.71
N ASP A 67 -2.58 -7.03 9.96
CA ASP A 67 -1.43 -6.50 10.68
C ASP A 67 -0.11 -6.89 10.01
N GLN A 68 0.01 -8.16 9.57
CA GLN A 68 1.16 -8.60 8.79
C GLN A 68 1.30 -7.78 7.50
N LEU A 69 0.21 -7.63 6.75
CA LEU A 69 0.17 -6.92 5.47
C LEU A 69 0.50 -5.43 5.59
N ALA A 70 -0.16 -4.73 6.51
CA ALA A 70 -0.26 -3.27 6.45
C ALA A 70 0.39 -2.55 7.64
N ARG A 71 0.72 -3.26 8.74
CA ARG A 71 1.17 -2.62 9.99
C ARG A 71 2.43 -3.26 10.61
N SER A 72 3.06 -4.24 9.97
CA SER A 72 4.14 -5.03 10.58
C SER A 72 5.43 -4.24 10.82
N THR A 73 6.08 -3.71 9.79
CA THR A 73 7.42 -3.09 9.89
C THR A 73 7.43 -1.77 10.66
N ASN A 74 6.31 -1.04 10.68
CA ASN A 74 6.23 0.31 11.24
C ASN A 74 5.14 0.48 12.32
N GLU A 75 4.52 -0.62 12.75
CA GLU A 75 3.40 -0.65 13.72
C GLU A 75 2.21 0.26 13.36
N ARG A 76 2.14 0.64 12.07
CA ARG A 76 1.18 1.62 11.55
C ARG A 76 0.94 1.39 10.07
N LEU A 77 -0.24 1.78 9.61
CA LEU A 77 -0.63 1.73 8.21
C LEU A 77 0.23 2.67 7.38
N GLN A 78 0.87 2.12 6.36
CA GLN A 78 1.48 2.88 5.27
C GLN A 78 0.63 2.74 4.01
N ARG A 79 0.31 3.85 3.35
CA ARG A 79 -0.36 3.83 2.05
C ARG A 79 -0.18 5.13 1.28
N TRP A 80 -0.40 5.06 -0.02
CA TRP A 80 -0.56 6.24 -0.86
C TRP A 80 -1.84 7.00 -0.48
N THR A 81 -1.75 8.33 -0.49
CA THR A 81 -2.88 9.25 -0.29
C THR A 81 -3.27 10.00 -1.56
N THR A 82 -2.42 9.94 -2.58
CA THR A 82 -2.65 10.47 -3.91
C THR A 82 -2.51 9.36 -4.95
N GLN A 83 -3.22 9.50 -6.07
CA GLN A 83 -3.14 8.56 -7.17
C GLN A 83 -1.72 8.59 -7.77
N PRO A 84 -0.97 7.48 -7.76
CA PRO A 84 0.42 7.47 -8.24
C PRO A 84 0.48 7.56 -9.77
N SER A 85 1.57 8.12 -10.29
CA SER A 85 1.97 7.96 -11.70
C SER A 85 2.89 6.75 -11.85
N LEU A 86 2.77 6.04 -12.97
CA LEU A 86 3.63 4.91 -13.32
C LEU A 86 4.71 5.33 -14.33
N VAL A 87 5.94 4.87 -14.10
CA VAL A 87 7.02 4.91 -15.09
C VAL A 87 7.46 3.48 -15.37
N VAL A 88 7.40 3.07 -16.63
CA VAL A 88 7.93 1.80 -17.11
C VAL A 88 9.27 2.07 -17.79
N ILE A 89 10.36 1.51 -17.26
CA ILE A 89 11.65 1.53 -17.94
C ILE A 89 11.66 0.36 -18.94
N ALA A 90 11.49 0.67 -20.23
CA ALA A 90 11.37 -0.32 -21.30
C ALA A 90 12.69 -0.98 -21.72
N SER A 91 13.80 -0.66 -21.04
CA SER A 91 15.07 -1.36 -21.21
C SER A 91 15.24 -2.39 -20.11
N VAL A 92 15.81 -3.55 -20.46
CA VAL A 92 16.31 -4.47 -19.44
C VAL A 92 17.49 -3.79 -18.76
N MET A 93 17.37 -3.54 -17.48
CA MET A 93 18.38 -2.90 -16.66
C MET A 93 19.36 -3.94 -16.13
N GLN A 94 20.60 -3.56 -15.87
CA GLN A 94 21.56 -4.43 -15.19
C GLN A 94 21.39 -4.29 -13.69
N PHE A 95 21.12 -5.40 -13.02
CA PHE A 95 21.07 -5.42 -11.57
C PHE A 95 22.49 -5.37 -11.01
N LEU A 96 22.72 -4.45 -10.07
CA LEU A 96 23.96 -4.32 -9.33
C LEU A 96 23.62 -4.48 -7.85
N ASP A 97 24.42 -5.25 -7.11
CA ASP A 97 24.21 -5.43 -5.67
C ASP A 97 24.38 -4.08 -4.95
N GLY A 98 23.49 -3.80 -4.00
CA GLY A 98 23.47 -2.55 -3.23
C GLY A 98 22.21 -1.70 -3.38
N ILE A 99 22.11 -0.67 -2.54
CA ILE A 99 21.01 0.30 -2.53
C ILE A 99 21.38 1.46 -3.47
N GLU A 100 21.63 1.15 -4.74
CA GLU A 100 21.98 2.16 -5.74
C GLU A 100 20.78 3.06 -6.07
N ASP A 101 21.04 4.34 -6.33
CA ASP A 101 20.00 5.30 -6.72
C ASP A 101 19.62 5.17 -8.20
N GLY A 102 20.37 4.40 -8.99
CA GLY A 102 20.05 4.07 -10.36
C GLY A 102 20.81 2.86 -10.91
N TYR A 103 20.32 2.33 -12.02
CA TYR A 103 20.83 1.11 -12.65
C TYR A 103 21.17 1.39 -14.11
N PRO A 104 22.24 0.80 -14.69
CA PRO A 104 22.56 1.00 -16.10
C PRO A 104 21.57 0.25 -16.99
N ALA A 105 21.06 0.92 -18.01
CA ALA A 105 20.23 0.30 -19.02
C ALA A 105 21.06 -0.63 -19.93
N GLY A 106 20.53 -1.81 -20.23
CA GLY A 106 21.09 -2.71 -21.23
C GLY A 106 20.59 -2.42 -22.64
N ASP A 107 21.12 -3.20 -23.58
CA ASP A 107 20.73 -3.15 -25.00
C ASP A 107 19.36 -3.81 -25.26
N GLN A 108 19.01 -4.85 -24.50
CA GLN A 108 17.71 -5.52 -24.65
C GLN A 108 16.58 -4.57 -24.24
N LYS A 109 15.55 -4.48 -25.08
CA LYS A 109 14.33 -3.70 -24.82
C LYS A 109 13.12 -4.61 -24.69
N MET A 110 12.16 -4.21 -23.86
CA MET A 110 10.81 -4.75 -23.87
C MET A 110 10.11 -4.29 -25.15
N THR A 111 9.34 -5.20 -25.74
CA THR A 111 8.40 -4.89 -26.83
C THR A 111 7.21 -4.06 -26.30
N ASP A 112 6.51 -3.37 -27.18
CA ASP A 112 5.30 -2.61 -26.83
C ASP A 112 4.23 -3.51 -26.18
N LEU A 113 4.12 -4.77 -26.62
CA LEU A 113 3.20 -5.75 -26.04
C LEU A 113 3.58 -6.11 -24.60
N GLU A 114 4.87 -6.25 -24.30
CA GLU A 114 5.34 -6.52 -22.95
C GLU A 114 5.10 -5.33 -22.02
N VAL A 115 5.39 -4.11 -22.49
CA VAL A 115 5.10 -2.87 -21.77
C VAL A 115 3.60 -2.75 -21.50
N SER A 116 2.76 -2.97 -22.51
CA SER A 116 1.30 -2.91 -22.37
C SER A 116 0.79 -3.93 -21.35
N ARG A 117 1.24 -5.19 -21.40
CA ARG A 117 0.88 -6.21 -20.39
C ARG A 117 1.34 -5.83 -18.99
N MET A 118 2.52 -5.21 -18.86
CA MET A 118 3.02 -4.74 -17.56
C MET A 118 2.10 -3.67 -16.99
N ILE A 119 1.74 -2.67 -17.78
CA ILE A 119 0.80 -1.62 -17.38
C ILE A 119 -0.56 -2.23 -17.00
N THR A 120 -1.11 -3.15 -17.80
CA THR A 120 -2.39 -3.80 -17.49
C THR A 120 -2.36 -4.56 -16.16
N HIS A 121 -1.34 -5.40 -15.92
CA HIS A 121 -1.23 -6.15 -14.66
C HIS A 121 -1.05 -5.22 -13.46
N LEU A 122 -0.31 -4.13 -13.62
CA LEU A 122 -0.10 -3.16 -12.55
C LEU A 122 -1.36 -2.30 -12.30
N SER A 123 -2.14 -1.94 -13.32
CA SER A 123 -3.44 -1.27 -13.11
C SER A 123 -4.43 -2.19 -12.38
N GLU A 124 -4.44 -3.48 -12.73
CA GLU A 124 -5.22 -4.48 -12.01
C GLU A 124 -4.82 -4.57 -10.54
N GLY A 125 -3.52 -4.72 -10.26
CA GLY A 125 -3.01 -4.72 -8.89
C GLY A 125 -3.28 -3.42 -8.15
N LEU A 126 -3.25 -2.26 -8.83
CA LEU A 126 -3.57 -0.97 -8.22
C LEU A 126 -5.04 -0.92 -7.79
N SER A 127 -5.95 -1.38 -8.64
CA SER A 127 -7.36 -1.46 -8.30
C SER A 127 -7.59 -2.39 -7.11
N LEU A 128 -6.97 -3.57 -7.09
CA LEU A 128 -7.02 -4.51 -5.96
C LEU A 128 -6.53 -3.86 -4.66
N TRP A 129 -5.29 -3.38 -4.67
CA TRP A 129 -4.61 -2.90 -3.47
C TRP A 129 -5.15 -1.60 -2.92
N THR A 130 -5.90 -0.84 -3.73
CA THR A 130 -6.56 0.38 -3.28
C THR A 130 -8.04 0.23 -3.01
N GLY A 131 -8.57 -1.00 -3.04
CA GLY A 131 -10.00 -1.27 -2.90
C GLY A 131 -10.84 -0.53 -3.95
N GLY A 132 -10.29 -0.32 -5.14
CA GLY A 132 -10.91 0.43 -6.23
C GLY A 132 -10.86 1.96 -6.10
N THR A 133 -10.16 2.51 -5.09
CA THR A 133 -9.97 3.97 -4.96
C THR A 133 -9.22 4.52 -6.18
N TYR A 134 -8.19 3.80 -6.64
CA TYR A 134 -7.49 4.09 -7.89
C TYR A 134 -7.68 2.92 -8.84
N LYS A 135 -8.49 3.12 -9.89
CA LYS A 135 -8.72 2.10 -10.93
C LYS A 135 -7.61 2.04 -11.97
N ASP A 136 -6.87 3.13 -12.11
CA ASP A 136 -5.76 3.31 -13.04
C ASP A 136 -4.69 4.22 -12.42
N PHE A 137 -3.51 4.32 -13.03
CA PHE A 137 -2.50 5.30 -12.65
C PHE A 137 -2.91 6.70 -13.11
N ALA A 138 -2.48 7.73 -12.37
CA ALA A 138 -2.74 9.13 -12.74
C ALA A 138 -2.11 9.51 -14.09
N SER A 139 -0.97 8.87 -14.40
CA SER A 139 -0.35 8.90 -15.72
C SER A 139 0.56 7.67 -15.89
N THR A 140 0.85 7.31 -17.13
CA THR A 140 1.80 6.23 -17.47
C THR A 140 2.83 6.77 -18.45
N ILE A 141 4.11 6.63 -18.13
CA ILE A 141 5.24 7.06 -18.97
C ILE A 141 6.11 5.85 -19.26
N THR A 142 6.49 5.67 -20.53
CA THR A 142 7.46 4.65 -20.92
C THR A 142 8.79 5.32 -21.27
N GLU A 143 9.87 4.88 -20.63
CA GLU A 143 11.23 5.39 -20.84
C GLU A 143 12.08 4.38 -21.62
N HIS A 144 12.77 4.86 -22.65
CA HIS A 144 13.67 4.05 -23.49
C HIS A 144 15.11 4.58 -23.38
N PRO A 145 15.77 4.43 -22.22
CA PRO A 145 17.14 4.88 -22.04
C PRO A 145 18.09 4.19 -23.03
N ALA A 146 19.10 4.92 -23.51
CA ALA A 146 20.20 4.33 -24.28
C ALA A 146 21.01 3.39 -23.39
N ALA A 147 21.59 2.34 -23.97
CA ALA A 147 22.41 1.39 -23.21
C ALA A 147 23.58 2.09 -22.51
N GLY A 148 23.94 1.61 -21.32
CA GLY A 148 24.92 2.23 -20.42
C GLY A 148 24.40 3.45 -19.64
N THR A 149 23.23 4.00 -20.00
CA THR A 149 22.64 5.13 -19.25
C THR A 149 22.19 4.66 -17.89
N ALA A 150 22.73 5.24 -16.82
CA ALA A 150 22.23 5.04 -15.47
C ALA A 150 20.86 5.71 -15.30
N VAL A 151 19.85 4.95 -14.91
CA VAL A 151 18.48 5.42 -14.71
C VAL A 151 18.11 5.33 -13.25
N SER A 152 17.71 6.47 -12.67
CA SER A 152 17.21 6.47 -11.30
C SER A 152 15.84 5.84 -11.19
N VAL A 153 15.64 5.01 -10.18
CA VAL A 153 14.39 4.28 -9.93
C VAL A 153 13.62 4.81 -8.72
N LYS A 154 14.31 5.57 -7.85
CA LYS A 154 13.75 6.15 -6.64
C LYS A 154 13.24 7.56 -6.92
N ARG A 155 11.97 7.66 -7.34
CA ARG A 155 11.37 8.93 -7.78
C ARG A 155 10.13 9.27 -6.94
N PRO A 156 10.19 10.30 -6.07
CA PRO A 156 9.00 10.78 -5.36
C PRO A 156 7.87 11.13 -6.34
N GLY A 157 6.64 10.83 -5.95
CA GLY A 157 5.41 11.00 -6.74
C GLY A 157 5.17 9.90 -7.79
N LYS A 158 6.08 8.93 -7.93
CA LYS A 158 5.99 7.91 -8.97
C LYS A 158 6.19 6.51 -8.42
N ILE A 159 5.61 5.54 -9.12
CA ILE A 159 6.00 4.13 -9.06
C ILE A 159 6.84 3.86 -10.30
N VAL A 160 8.09 3.46 -10.12
CA VAL A 160 8.99 3.10 -11.22
C VAL A 160 9.13 1.59 -11.29
N VAL A 161 8.84 1.00 -12.45
CA VAL A 161 9.00 -0.43 -12.69
C VAL A 161 10.02 -0.67 -13.79
N GLY A 162 10.88 -1.67 -13.60
CA GLY A 162 11.83 -2.12 -14.60
C GLY A 162 12.01 -3.63 -14.58
N ARG A 163 12.47 -4.17 -15.71
CA ARG A 163 12.94 -5.54 -15.82
C ARG A 163 14.46 -5.55 -15.66
N TYR A 164 15.00 -6.45 -14.86
CA TYR A 164 16.42 -6.46 -14.50
C TYR A 164 17.08 -7.80 -14.78
N ASP A 165 18.26 -7.76 -15.38
CA ASP A 165 19.13 -8.92 -15.50
C ASP A 165 19.98 -9.06 -14.24
N GLY A 166 20.03 -10.27 -13.66
CA GLY A 166 20.91 -10.58 -12.53
C GLY A 166 20.27 -10.48 -11.13
N ILE A 167 18.95 -10.23 -11.01
CA ILE A 167 18.28 -10.26 -9.69
C ILE A 167 18.45 -11.65 -9.06
N VAL A 168 17.97 -12.71 -9.72
CA VAL A 168 18.00 -14.06 -9.15
C VAL A 168 19.41 -14.50 -8.75
N SER A 169 20.41 -14.23 -9.59
CA SER A 169 21.80 -14.62 -9.30
C SER A 169 22.44 -13.83 -8.15
N THR A 170 21.96 -12.61 -7.88
CA THR A 170 22.53 -11.72 -6.86
C THR A 170 21.82 -11.86 -5.53
N THR A 171 20.48 -11.95 -5.55
CA THR A 171 19.63 -11.88 -4.35
C THR A 171 18.95 -13.19 -4.01
N GLY A 172 18.84 -14.13 -4.96
CA GLY A 172 18.08 -15.36 -4.80
C GLY A 172 16.56 -15.22 -4.91
N VAL A 173 16.05 -13.99 -5.18
CA VAL A 173 14.62 -13.73 -5.38
C VAL A 173 14.32 -13.39 -6.85
N ILE A 174 13.05 -13.45 -7.25
CA ILE A 174 12.62 -13.19 -8.64
C ILE A 174 12.06 -11.78 -8.86
N GLY A 175 11.88 -11.03 -7.78
CA GLY A 175 11.42 -9.67 -7.76
C GLY A 175 11.49 -9.14 -6.34
N TYR A 176 11.39 -7.82 -6.22
CA TYR A 176 11.10 -7.17 -4.95
C TYR A 176 10.56 -5.75 -5.21
N GLY A 177 9.85 -5.22 -4.23
CA GLY A 177 9.36 -3.85 -4.21
C GLY A 177 9.92 -3.06 -3.02
N THR A 178 9.92 -1.74 -3.18
CA THR A 178 10.24 -0.79 -2.10
C THR A 178 9.42 0.48 -2.28
N TRP A 179 9.27 1.24 -1.21
CA TRP A 179 8.51 2.48 -1.18
C TRP A 179 9.23 3.55 -0.36
N LEU A 180 8.84 4.80 -0.60
CA LEU A 180 9.24 5.98 0.14
C LEU A 180 8.08 6.44 1.00
N ASP A 181 8.24 6.46 2.32
CA ASP A 181 7.22 6.94 3.24
C ASP A 181 7.63 8.22 3.98
N GLN A 182 6.61 8.85 4.57
CA GLN A 182 6.73 9.99 5.45
C GLN A 182 6.46 9.58 6.90
N ALA A 183 6.81 10.47 7.83
CA ALA A 183 6.66 10.22 9.26
C ALA A 183 5.22 9.96 9.72
N ASP A 184 4.22 10.36 8.95
CA ASP A 184 2.78 10.11 9.18
C ASP A 184 2.29 8.77 8.59
N GLY A 185 3.13 8.04 7.86
CA GLY A 185 2.77 6.82 7.14
C GLY A 185 2.30 7.05 5.70
N SER A 186 2.26 8.29 5.21
CA SER A 186 1.95 8.55 3.81
C SER A 186 3.06 8.01 2.91
N VAL A 187 2.70 7.17 1.92
CA VAL A 187 3.62 6.70 0.89
C VAL A 187 3.61 7.69 -0.27
N ILE A 188 4.81 8.08 -0.71
CA ILE A 188 5.02 9.14 -1.70
C ILE A 188 5.98 8.72 -2.82
N GLY A 189 6.33 7.44 -2.93
CA GLY A 189 7.20 6.91 -3.98
C GLY A 189 7.25 5.39 -3.91
N GLY A 190 7.48 4.74 -5.05
CA GLY A 190 7.57 3.29 -5.14
C GLY A 190 8.54 2.85 -6.24
N ALA A 191 9.16 1.70 -6.08
CA ALA A 191 9.97 1.06 -7.10
C ALA A 191 9.72 -0.45 -7.11
N ILE A 192 9.67 -1.02 -8.32
CA ILE A 192 9.43 -2.44 -8.58
C ILE A 192 10.57 -2.96 -9.45
N PHE A 193 11.15 -4.07 -9.00
CA PHE A 193 12.23 -4.77 -9.66
C PHE A 193 11.76 -6.18 -9.98
N VAL A 194 11.70 -6.54 -11.26
CA VAL A 194 11.35 -7.91 -11.67
C VAL A 194 12.49 -8.55 -12.45
N ASP A 195 12.78 -9.81 -12.15
CA ASP A 195 13.81 -10.57 -12.86
C ASP A 195 13.42 -10.74 -14.32
N ARG A 196 14.42 -10.57 -15.19
CA ARG A 196 14.24 -10.61 -16.63
C ARG A 196 13.70 -11.93 -17.14
N SER A 197 14.29 -13.04 -16.72
CA SER A 197 13.95 -14.36 -17.25
C SER A 197 12.58 -14.77 -16.74
N PHE A 198 12.31 -14.53 -15.45
CA PHE A 198 11.01 -14.81 -14.87
C PHE A 198 9.88 -13.99 -15.53
N ASP A 199 10.05 -12.67 -15.63
CA ASP A 199 9.02 -11.76 -16.16
C ASP A 199 8.72 -12.00 -17.65
N GLN A 200 9.70 -12.49 -18.41
CA GLN A 200 9.56 -12.78 -19.84
C GLN A 200 8.86 -14.12 -20.08
N ASP A 201 9.29 -15.17 -19.38
CA ASP A 201 8.98 -16.55 -19.79
C ASP A 201 7.97 -17.26 -18.85
N ASP A 202 7.81 -16.82 -17.61
CA ASP A 202 6.92 -17.49 -16.64
C ASP A 202 5.45 -17.01 -16.75
N ALA A 203 4.50 -17.94 -16.70
CA ALA A 203 3.07 -17.65 -16.75
C ALA A 203 2.59 -16.86 -15.51
N ARG A 204 3.30 -16.96 -14.39
CA ARG A 204 2.98 -16.30 -13.12
C ARG A 204 3.51 -14.86 -13.03
N ARG A 205 4.15 -14.32 -14.08
CA ARG A 205 4.60 -12.91 -14.14
C ARG A 205 3.52 -11.89 -13.77
N ARG A 206 2.24 -12.18 -14.05
CA ARG A 206 1.12 -11.34 -13.61
C ARG A 206 1.05 -11.26 -12.09
N LEU A 207 1.07 -12.41 -11.41
CA LEU A 207 1.01 -12.49 -9.95
C LEU A 207 2.21 -11.79 -9.31
N LEU A 208 3.42 -12.02 -9.85
CA LEU A 208 4.62 -11.32 -9.37
C LEU A 208 4.44 -9.80 -9.47
N ARG A 209 4.02 -9.26 -10.62
CA ARG A 209 3.84 -7.81 -10.78
C ARG A 209 2.80 -7.24 -9.80
N ILE A 210 1.71 -7.95 -9.55
CA ILE A 210 0.67 -7.55 -8.58
C ILE A 210 1.23 -7.58 -7.15
N HIS A 211 2.00 -8.62 -6.81
CA HIS A 211 2.68 -8.76 -5.54
C HIS A 211 3.67 -7.61 -5.29
N GLU A 212 4.59 -7.37 -6.23
CA GLU A 212 5.59 -6.30 -6.09
C GLU A 212 4.96 -4.90 -6.05
N LEU A 213 3.82 -4.72 -6.73
CA LEU A 213 3.06 -3.49 -6.60
C LEU A 213 2.52 -3.30 -5.19
N GLY A 214 2.09 -4.37 -4.51
CA GLY A 214 1.70 -4.32 -3.11
C GLY A 214 2.82 -3.73 -2.24
N HIS A 215 4.06 -4.18 -2.43
CA HIS A 215 5.23 -3.60 -1.78
C HIS A 215 5.45 -2.13 -2.15
N ALA A 216 5.41 -1.77 -3.43
CA ALA A 216 5.54 -0.37 -3.86
C ALA A 216 4.42 0.55 -3.33
N LEU A 217 3.30 -0.02 -2.88
CA LEU A 217 2.19 0.70 -2.23
C LEU A 217 2.33 0.80 -0.71
N GLY A 218 3.32 0.13 -0.10
CA GLY A 218 3.59 0.15 1.33
C GLY A 218 3.19 -1.13 2.07
N TYR A 219 2.80 -2.18 1.36
CA TYR A 219 2.39 -3.45 1.97
C TYR A 219 3.54 -4.44 2.15
N GLN A 220 3.34 -5.37 3.05
CA GLN A 220 4.30 -6.38 3.52
C GLN A 220 3.77 -7.77 3.24
N HIS A 221 4.60 -8.77 3.51
CA HIS A 221 4.21 -10.14 3.33
C HIS A 221 3.13 -10.62 4.30
N VAL A 222 2.25 -11.48 3.80
CA VAL A 222 1.23 -12.21 4.57
C VAL A 222 1.61 -13.69 4.59
N THR A 223 1.94 -14.20 5.77
CA THR A 223 2.38 -15.60 5.96
C THR A 223 1.38 -16.44 6.74
N SER A 224 0.42 -15.79 7.40
CA SER A 224 -0.60 -16.44 8.23
C SER A 224 -1.70 -17.13 7.43
N ARG A 225 -1.86 -16.79 6.14
CA ARG A 225 -2.94 -17.32 5.28
C ARG A 225 -2.60 -17.24 3.79
N PRO A 226 -3.38 -17.91 2.91
CA PRO A 226 -3.32 -17.67 1.48
C PRO A 226 -3.61 -16.19 1.16
N SER A 227 -2.70 -15.57 0.42
CA SER A 227 -2.74 -14.18 -0.04
C SER A 227 -1.76 -14.04 -1.19
N VAL A 228 -2.06 -13.19 -2.18
CA VAL A 228 -1.09 -12.86 -3.24
C VAL A 228 0.19 -12.23 -2.66
N MET A 229 0.14 -11.63 -1.47
CA MET A 229 1.31 -11.12 -0.72
C MET A 229 2.06 -12.19 0.07
N ASN A 230 1.91 -13.47 -0.25
CA ASN A 230 2.76 -14.51 0.34
C ASN A 230 4.20 -14.40 -0.21
N PRO A 231 5.26 -14.56 0.63
CA PRO A 231 6.65 -14.48 0.18
C PRO A 231 7.02 -15.47 -0.94
N MET A 232 6.36 -16.62 -0.98
CA MET A 232 6.43 -17.50 -2.14
C MET A 232 5.27 -17.13 -3.03
N ILE A 233 5.52 -16.69 -4.28
CA ILE A 233 4.51 -16.25 -5.27
C ILE A 233 3.13 -16.79 -4.91
N GLY A 234 2.32 -15.92 -4.31
CA GLY A 234 1.07 -16.34 -3.68
C GLY A 234 0.06 -16.90 -4.68
N PRO A 235 -1.08 -17.42 -4.20
CA PRO A 235 -2.21 -17.71 -5.07
C PRO A 235 -2.67 -16.45 -5.84
N GLU A 236 -3.65 -16.65 -6.72
CA GLU A 236 -4.47 -15.54 -7.22
C GLU A 236 -5.01 -14.69 -6.05
N PRO A 237 -5.27 -13.39 -6.28
CA PRO A 237 -5.90 -12.53 -5.28
C PRO A 237 -7.10 -13.20 -4.63
N THR A 238 -7.18 -13.07 -3.31
CA THR A 238 -8.21 -13.67 -2.48
C THR A 238 -9.19 -12.61 -1.98
N ASP A 239 -10.36 -13.04 -1.48
CA ASP A 239 -11.32 -12.15 -0.80
C ASP A 239 -10.69 -11.36 0.35
N PHE A 240 -9.65 -11.94 1.00
CA PHE A 240 -8.89 -11.24 2.03
C PHE A 240 -8.09 -10.07 1.44
N ASP A 241 -7.42 -10.27 0.31
CA ASP A 241 -6.62 -9.23 -0.34
C ASP A 241 -7.50 -8.05 -0.78
N GLU A 242 -8.67 -8.34 -1.33
CA GLU A 242 -9.68 -7.33 -1.71
C GLU A 242 -10.19 -6.54 -0.50
N ALA A 243 -10.59 -7.25 0.57
CA ALA A 243 -11.07 -6.63 1.79
C ALA A 243 -9.97 -5.80 2.49
N ALA A 244 -8.74 -6.28 2.49
CA ALA A 244 -7.59 -5.60 3.09
C ALA A 244 -7.26 -4.30 2.35
N GLY A 245 -7.23 -4.30 1.01
CA GLY A 245 -7.04 -3.09 0.22
C GLY A 245 -8.13 -2.05 0.47
N MET A 246 -9.39 -2.47 0.56
CA MET A 246 -10.51 -1.61 0.91
C MET A 246 -10.37 -1.02 2.32
N ILE A 247 -10.06 -1.83 3.33
CA ILE A 247 -9.88 -1.36 4.72
C ILE A 247 -8.74 -0.35 4.79
N ALA A 248 -7.59 -0.65 4.19
CA ALA A 248 -6.44 0.25 4.19
C ALA A 248 -6.80 1.64 3.64
N PHE A 249 -7.56 1.72 2.53
CA PHE A 249 -7.96 3.01 1.94
C PHE A 249 -9.12 3.70 2.66
N GLN A 250 -9.84 3.01 3.53
CA GLN A 250 -10.83 3.61 4.44
C GLN A 250 -10.21 4.14 5.74
N ARG A 251 -8.90 3.97 5.95
CA ARG A 251 -8.17 4.46 7.13
C ARG A 251 -7.22 5.57 6.76
N PRO A 252 -6.99 6.57 7.63
CA PRO A 252 -5.89 7.51 7.44
C PRO A 252 -4.54 6.77 7.53
N PRO A 253 -3.50 7.25 6.82
CA PRO A 253 -2.13 6.81 7.09
C PRO A 253 -1.81 6.93 8.57
N GLY A 254 -0.99 6.01 9.08
CA GLY A 254 -0.62 5.98 10.49
C GLY A 254 -1.64 5.29 11.41
N ASN A 255 -2.78 4.79 10.89
CA ASN A 255 -3.72 3.96 11.66
C ASN A 255 -2.99 2.73 12.24
N ARG A 256 -3.29 2.40 13.50
CA ARG A 256 -2.63 1.33 14.27
C ARG A 256 -3.61 0.24 14.69
N ALA A 257 -3.08 -0.92 15.05
CA ALA A 257 -3.87 -2.00 15.62
C ALA A 257 -4.54 -1.59 16.95
N PRO A 258 -5.77 -2.05 17.23
CA PRO A 258 -6.61 -2.88 16.37
C PRO A 258 -7.30 -2.08 15.23
N ASP A 259 -7.82 -0.88 15.50
CA ASP A 259 -8.28 0.07 14.47
C ASP A 259 -8.32 1.51 15.03
N ARG A 260 -7.13 2.07 15.26
CA ARG A 260 -6.95 3.38 15.90
C ARG A 260 -6.31 4.38 14.95
N ASP A 261 -7.07 5.40 14.56
CA ASP A 261 -6.56 6.49 13.73
C ASP A 261 -5.56 7.35 14.53
N PRO A 262 -4.59 8.02 13.87
CA PRO A 262 -3.66 8.90 14.57
C PRO A 262 -4.39 10.15 15.09
N GLU A 263 -3.90 10.69 16.21
CA GLU A 263 -4.45 11.92 16.79
C GLU A 263 -4.40 13.09 15.79
N PRO A 264 -5.51 13.82 15.58
CA PRO A 264 -5.55 15.00 14.74
C PRO A 264 -4.70 16.06 15.41
N THR A 265 -3.53 16.32 14.83
CA THR A 265 -2.50 17.24 15.32
C THR A 265 -1.70 16.76 16.53
N SER A 266 -0.78 15.84 16.25
CA SER A 266 0.61 16.17 16.58
C SER A 266 1.23 16.71 15.31
N ARG A 267 1.69 17.97 15.30
CA ARG A 267 2.85 18.28 14.44
C ARG A 267 3.91 17.28 14.87
N ILE A 268 4.06 16.18 14.13
CA ILE A 268 5.14 15.24 14.38
C ILE A 268 6.37 16.13 14.33
N ALA A 269 7.07 16.23 15.45
CA ALA A 269 8.36 16.88 15.48
C ALA A 269 9.19 16.20 14.40
N SER A 270 9.37 16.92 13.30
CA SER A 270 10.16 16.56 12.13
C SER A 270 11.51 16.02 12.60
N ARG A 271 11.67 14.69 12.62
CA ARG A 271 12.96 14.03 12.87
C ARG A 271 13.18 12.72 12.13
N SER A 272 12.30 12.30 11.22
CA SER A 272 12.67 11.33 10.20
C SER A 272 12.43 11.96 8.83
N SER A 273 13.52 12.29 8.14
CA SER A 273 13.47 12.58 6.70
C SER A 273 12.77 11.43 5.98
N PRO A 274 12.06 11.68 4.87
CA PRO A 274 11.53 10.60 4.04
C PRO A 274 12.61 9.56 3.77
N GLY A 275 12.29 8.30 4.04
CA GLY A 275 13.23 7.19 3.94
C GLY A 275 12.68 6.15 2.97
N TRP A 276 13.53 5.66 2.08
CA TRP A 276 13.19 4.47 1.33
C TRP A 276 13.23 3.27 2.28
N ALA A 277 12.14 2.52 2.31
CA ALA A 277 12.09 1.27 3.02
C ALA A 277 13.13 0.30 2.45
N ARG A 278 13.65 -0.60 3.28
CA ARG A 278 14.44 -1.71 2.77
C ARG A 278 13.58 -2.53 1.81
N PRO A 279 14.14 -3.02 0.69
CA PRO A 279 13.47 -4.00 -0.15
C PRO A 279 12.87 -5.13 0.67
N VAL A 280 11.67 -5.58 0.30
CA VAL A 280 11.03 -6.76 0.88
C VAL A 280 11.33 -7.94 -0.06
N PRO A 281 12.23 -8.86 0.32
CA PRO A 281 12.59 -10.02 -0.49
C PRO A 281 11.63 -11.20 -0.30
#